data_AF-A0A973L3K1-F1
#
_entry.id   AF-A0A973L3K1-F1
#
_cell.length_a   1.000
_cell.length_b   1.000
_cell.length_c   1.000
_cell.angle_alpha   90.00
_cell.angle_beta   90.00
_cell.angle_gamma   90.00
#
_symmetry.space_group_name_H-M   'P 1'
#
loop_
_entity.id
_entity.type
_entity.pdbx_description
1 polymer ?
#
loop_
_entity_poly.entity_id
_entity_poly.type
_entity_poly.pdbx_seq_one_letter_code
_entity_poly.pdbx_strand_id
1 'polypeptide(L)'
;MRFQVLGNFEVLDDSRVRTPSAPKLRRTLALLILRHNEVVPTKDLIDELWGSSPPDKAIRAVHTYIYELRRSLARPGCGGELLLQTRPGGYTVRVPESAIDFNSFRALVEEGREVLAAGDPGHAREVLNRALGMWQGSALANVDRGELLEAHATELEERRLRALEMRVEADFQLGRHHELNGELKALAAARPLHEGIHAKLMLALHRSGRRGEALKVFHDLRRHLVDELGLEPGPELQRLQRSMLAGDPSLDPPAAPPPPPRRVQPPAPPAQLPRDTVDFTGRQTVLDEIASLLAAYGDTTGLPVVSLVGMPGVGKTATAIHLAHAVRARYPDGQLYVPLGGSQPNPATAAEAMEHILRGIGVAPRDIPTTLGGRTALFRTWSSDRRVLLVLDDADSPQQVEPLLPGGTGCAVLITARSLLYGLRGARTVALGCLSTAEGGQLLTRLIGREWTDAEPEAVADVVRLADGLPLAITFLGERLMALRPVSISCVLAKIRSAKGQHRLSELSALGLDLYDRLDSCFRKLDEDAQECFLRLALIRHRLFTAGQGARALGTDTTTADVVLMRLVDASLLEVSEERAAGGRHYRFREPVRTYALEKVAVARTAPSVRHFMGF
;
A
#
# COMPACT_ATOMS: atom_id res chain seq x y z
N MET A 1 7.97 34.13 27.97
CA MET A 1 6.60 34.57 28.33
C MET A 1 5.77 34.67 27.07
N ARG A 2 4.52 34.23 27.12
CA ARG A 2 3.51 34.32 26.07
C ARG A 2 2.32 35.09 26.62
N PHE A 3 1.69 35.90 25.79
CA PHE A 3 0.54 36.72 26.12
C PHE A 3 -0.63 36.27 25.24
N GLN A 4 -1.73 35.93 25.90
CA GLN A 4 -2.95 35.53 25.23
C GLN A 4 -3.96 36.66 25.33
N VAL A 5 -4.46 37.11 24.19
CA VAL A 5 -5.49 38.17 24.09
C VAL A 5 -6.74 37.70 23.33
N LEU A 6 -6.69 36.53 22.67
CA LEU A 6 -7.77 35.96 21.88
C LEU A 6 -8.78 35.17 22.73
N GLY A 7 -9.27 35.77 23.80
CA GLY A 7 -10.09 35.12 24.81
C GLY A 7 -9.86 35.77 26.16
N ASN A 8 -9.70 34.97 27.21
CA ASN A 8 -9.19 35.48 28.48
C ASN A 8 -7.78 36.07 28.30
N PHE A 9 -7.55 37.24 28.88
CA PHE A 9 -6.22 37.79 28.97
C PHE A 9 -5.37 36.96 29.94
N GLU A 10 -4.34 36.32 29.41
CA GLU A 10 -3.43 35.48 30.18
C GLU A 10 -1.95 35.76 29.87
N VAL A 11 -1.13 35.67 30.92
CA VAL A 11 0.33 35.76 30.82
C VAL A 11 0.92 34.43 31.24
N LEU A 12 1.53 33.72 30.31
CA LEU A 12 2.09 32.40 30.52
C LEU A 12 3.62 32.47 30.50
N ASP A 13 4.26 31.94 31.53
CA ASP A 13 5.71 31.81 31.62
C ASP A 13 6.07 30.33 31.80
N ASP A 14 6.50 29.71 30.71
CA ASP A 14 6.67 28.27 30.56
C ASP A 14 5.38 27.49 30.93
N SER A 15 5.25 27.05 32.18
CA SER A 15 4.10 26.33 32.72
C SER A 15 3.37 27.06 33.86
N ARG A 16 3.73 28.31 34.17
CA ARG A 16 3.13 29.11 35.24
C ARG A 16 2.29 30.25 34.69
N VAL A 17 1.07 30.38 35.20
CA VAL A 17 0.20 31.54 34.96
C VAL A 17 0.71 32.70 35.82
N ARG A 18 1.08 33.80 35.18
CA ARG A 18 1.56 35.06 35.81
C ARG A 18 0.60 36.23 35.61
N THR A 19 -0.61 35.95 35.14
CA THR A 19 -1.65 36.97 34.93
C THR A 19 -1.93 37.74 36.22
N PRO A 20 -1.91 39.08 36.22
CA PRO A 20 -2.24 39.86 37.40
C PRO A 20 -3.66 39.56 37.90
N SER A 21 -3.79 39.26 39.21
CA SER A 21 -5.10 39.03 39.84
C SER A 21 -5.90 40.32 40.02
N ALA A 22 -5.21 41.45 40.28
CA ALA A 22 -5.87 42.74 40.48
C ALA A 22 -6.41 43.31 39.15
N PRO A 23 -7.70 43.69 39.06
CA PRO A 23 -8.34 44.11 37.80
C PRO A 23 -7.62 45.27 37.10
N LYS A 24 -7.23 46.33 37.84
CA LYS A 24 -6.54 47.49 37.26
C LYS A 24 -5.12 47.19 36.77
N LEU A 25 -4.40 46.28 37.43
CA LEU A 25 -3.08 45.81 36.94
C LEU A 25 -3.24 45.00 35.65
N ARG A 26 -4.24 44.11 35.60
CA ARG A 26 -4.55 43.31 34.42
C ARG A 26 -4.93 44.19 33.23
N ARG A 27 -5.81 45.17 33.44
CA ARG A 27 -6.23 46.18 32.45
C ARG A 27 -5.04 46.99 31.92
N THR A 28 -4.21 47.52 32.82
CA THR A 28 -2.99 48.26 32.45
C THR A 28 -2.07 47.40 31.56
N LEU A 29 -1.83 46.15 31.96
CA LEU A 29 -0.97 45.25 31.21
C LEU A 29 -1.57 44.86 29.85
N ALA A 30 -2.88 44.60 29.78
CA ALA A 30 -3.56 44.30 28.53
C ALA A 30 -3.41 45.41 27.49
N LEU A 31 -3.58 46.69 27.91
CA LEU A 31 -3.39 47.84 27.01
C LEU A 31 -1.94 47.96 26.53
N LEU A 32 -0.97 47.77 27.44
CA LEU A 32 0.46 47.79 27.09
C LEU A 32 0.87 46.65 26.15
N ILE A 33 0.20 45.50 26.23
CA ILE A 33 0.46 44.35 25.34
C ILE A 33 -0.19 44.54 23.97
N LEU A 34 -1.40 45.11 23.89
CA LEU A 34 -2.03 45.40 22.60
C LEU A 34 -1.35 46.52 21.82
N ARG A 35 -0.62 47.38 22.54
CA ARG A 35 0.30 48.38 21.97
C ARG A 35 1.76 48.01 22.25
N HIS A 36 2.10 46.73 22.17
CA HIS A 36 3.48 46.27 22.38
C HIS A 36 4.45 46.97 21.42
N ASN A 37 5.69 47.13 21.85
CA ASN A 37 6.76 47.83 21.12
C ASN A 37 6.50 49.31 20.79
N GLU A 38 5.33 49.85 21.12
CA GLU A 38 4.97 51.27 21.06
C GLU A 38 5.05 51.94 22.44
N VAL A 39 5.16 53.27 22.46
CA VAL A 39 5.05 54.03 23.71
C VAL A 39 3.56 54.31 23.96
N VAL A 40 3.04 53.78 25.07
CA VAL A 40 1.71 54.11 25.58
C VAL A 40 1.85 55.32 26.51
N PRO A 41 1.27 56.48 26.16
CA PRO A 41 1.29 57.66 26.98
C PRO A 41 0.70 57.42 28.37
N THR A 42 1.23 58.09 29.40
CA THR A 42 0.65 58.02 30.76
C THR A 42 -0.80 58.49 30.78
N LYS A 43 -1.17 59.45 29.91
CA LYS A 43 -2.54 59.92 29.76
C LYS A 43 -3.48 58.80 29.29
N ASP A 44 -3.12 58.07 28.24
CA ASP A 44 -3.91 56.96 27.71
C ASP A 44 -4.12 55.86 28.77
N LEU A 45 -3.12 55.59 29.61
CA LEU A 45 -3.28 54.68 30.75
C LEU A 45 -4.27 55.21 31.79
N ILE A 46 -4.29 56.52 32.04
CA ILE A 46 -5.24 57.14 32.97
C ILE A 46 -6.66 57.09 32.40
N ASP A 47 -6.82 57.51 31.15
CA ASP A 47 -8.10 57.54 30.45
C ASP A 47 -8.68 56.12 30.35
N GLU A 48 -7.84 55.12 30.02
CA GLU A 48 -8.26 53.72 30.03
C GLU A 48 -8.67 53.26 31.42
N LEU A 49 -7.96 53.60 32.50
CA LEU A 49 -8.23 53.05 33.84
C LEU A 49 -9.37 53.73 34.62
N TRP A 50 -9.68 54.98 34.31
CA TRP A 50 -10.62 55.80 35.08
C TRP A 50 -11.59 56.64 34.24
N GLY A 51 -11.41 56.72 32.92
CA GLY A 51 -12.25 57.53 32.03
C GLY A 51 -12.30 58.99 32.46
N SER A 52 -13.52 59.55 32.53
CA SER A 52 -13.76 60.95 32.90
C SER A 52 -13.57 61.27 34.40
N SER A 53 -13.28 60.28 35.26
CA SER A 53 -13.19 60.46 36.72
C SER A 53 -11.87 59.95 37.32
N PRO A 54 -10.70 60.50 36.91
CA PRO A 54 -9.41 60.12 37.48
C PRO A 54 -9.23 60.64 38.93
N PRO A 55 -8.54 59.90 39.81
CA PRO A 55 -8.21 60.38 41.15
C PRO A 55 -7.15 61.49 41.10
N ASP A 56 -7.12 62.37 42.11
CA ASP A 56 -6.18 63.51 42.22
C ASP A 56 -4.70 63.12 42.06
N LYS A 57 -4.35 61.86 42.38
CA LYS A 57 -3.00 61.30 42.28
C LYS A 57 -2.91 60.17 41.23
N ALA A 58 -3.65 60.27 40.12
CA ALA A 58 -3.69 59.25 39.06
C ALA A 58 -2.31 58.85 38.52
N ILE A 59 -1.43 59.83 38.25
CA ILE A 59 -0.05 59.57 37.79
C ILE A 59 0.71 58.69 38.80
N ARG A 60 0.57 58.99 40.10
CA ARG A 60 1.21 58.21 41.17
C ARG A 60 0.67 56.78 41.23
N ALA A 61 -0.64 56.61 41.03
CA ALA A 61 -1.26 55.29 40.98
C ALA A 61 -0.74 54.47 39.78
N VAL A 62 -0.59 55.09 38.60
CA VAL A 62 0.01 54.46 37.43
C VAL A 62 1.46 54.03 37.73
N HIS A 63 2.27 54.88 38.37
CA HIS A 63 3.63 54.49 38.76
C HIS A 63 3.65 53.26 39.68
N THR A 64 2.73 53.18 40.65
CA THR A 64 2.57 52.01 41.51
C THR A 64 2.19 50.76 40.71
N TYR A 65 1.27 50.89 39.75
CA TYR A 65 0.88 49.76 38.90
C TYR A 65 2.03 49.27 38.01
N ILE A 66 2.79 50.18 37.42
CA ILE A 66 3.98 49.84 36.63
C ILE A 66 5.04 49.16 37.49
N TYR A 67 5.25 49.62 38.72
CA TYR A 67 6.17 48.99 39.67
C TYR A 67 5.73 47.54 40.01
N GLU A 68 4.47 47.34 40.35
CA GLU A 68 3.92 46.00 40.64
C GLU A 68 3.96 45.07 39.41
N LEU A 69 3.70 45.60 38.21
CA LEU A 69 3.83 44.85 36.96
C LEU A 69 5.28 44.45 36.68
N ARG A 70 6.26 45.33 36.89
CA ARG A 70 7.69 44.98 36.76
C ARG A 70 8.09 43.86 37.72
N ARG A 71 7.59 43.91 38.95
CA ARG A 71 7.85 42.90 39.97
C ARG A 71 7.24 41.55 39.58
N SER A 72 5.99 41.53 39.11
CA SER A 72 5.30 40.27 38.74
C SER A 72 5.86 39.63 37.46
N LEU A 73 6.36 40.45 36.53
CA LEU A 73 6.94 40.02 35.25
C LEU A 73 8.45 39.74 35.31
N ALA A 74 9.11 39.95 36.46
CA ALA A 74 10.54 39.66 36.60
C ALA A 74 10.84 38.15 36.58
N ARG A 75 11.91 37.76 35.85
CA ARG A 75 12.47 36.39 35.85
C ARG A 75 13.76 36.34 36.69
N PRO A 76 14.13 35.18 37.26
CA PRO A 76 15.45 35.03 37.89
C PRO A 76 16.56 35.31 36.86
N GLY A 77 17.41 36.30 37.10
CA GLY A 77 18.50 36.70 36.19
C GLY A 77 18.13 37.64 35.04
N CYS A 78 16.84 38.02 34.88
CA CYS A 78 16.38 39.03 33.91
C CYS A 78 15.38 39.96 34.59
N GLY A 79 15.76 41.22 34.82
CA GLY A 79 14.90 42.20 35.49
C GLY A 79 13.64 42.53 34.67
N GLY A 80 12.50 42.70 35.33
CA GLY A 80 11.23 43.10 34.68
C GLY A 80 11.27 44.46 33.98
N GLU A 81 12.28 45.29 34.28
CA GLU A 81 12.56 46.56 33.59
C GLU A 81 13.02 46.38 32.14
N LEU A 82 13.61 45.23 31.80
CA LEU A 82 14.01 44.92 30.42
C LEU A 82 12.78 44.77 29.52
N LEU A 83 11.69 44.23 30.08
CA LEU A 83 10.42 44.00 29.39
C LEU A 83 9.51 45.23 29.45
N LEU A 84 9.34 45.88 30.61
CA LEU A 84 8.49 47.07 30.78
C LEU A 84 9.33 48.33 31.02
N GLN A 85 9.62 49.06 29.95
CA GLN A 85 10.54 50.20 29.95
C GLN A 85 9.80 51.52 30.14
N THR A 86 10.37 52.42 30.94
CA THR A 86 9.94 53.82 30.97
C THR A 86 10.56 54.54 29.77
N ARG A 87 9.75 55.29 29.03
CA ARG A 87 10.18 56.17 27.94
C ARG A 87 9.69 57.60 28.22
N PRO A 88 10.24 58.64 27.55
CA PRO A 88 9.70 59.98 27.68
C PRO A 88 8.19 59.99 27.39
N GLY A 89 7.39 60.44 28.35
CA GLY A 89 5.93 60.57 28.22
C GLY A 89 5.10 59.30 28.45
N GLY A 90 5.71 58.14 28.73
CA GLY A 90 4.93 56.91 28.90
C GLY A 90 5.74 55.63 29.13
N TYR A 91 5.13 54.50 28.78
CA TYR A 91 5.67 53.17 29.01
C TYR A 91 5.58 52.30 27.76
N THR A 92 6.52 51.39 27.58
CA THR A 92 6.50 50.43 26.48
C THR A 92 6.83 49.03 26.97
N VAL A 93 6.10 48.05 26.45
CA VAL A 93 6.43 46.63 26.66
C VAL A 93 7.19 46.12 25.45
N ARG A 94 8.43 45.66 25.67
CA ARG A 94 9.31 45.07 24.65
C ARG A 94 9.17 43.56 24.65
N VAL A 95 8.46 43.05 23.66
CA VAL A 95 8.26 41.61 23.45
C VAL A 95 8.35 41.28 21.95
N PRO A 96 8.84 40.09 21.57
CA PRO A 96 8.83 39.67 20.18
C PRO A 96 7.40 39.48 19.70
N GLU A 97 7.12 39.73 18.41
CA GLU A 97 5.79 39.57 17.82
C GLU A 97 5.19 38.18 18.09
N SER A 98 6.02 37.13 18.05
CA SER A 98 5.63 35.75 18.30
C SER A 98 5.21 35.45 19.75
N ALA A 99 5.43 36.37 20.69
CA ALA A 99 5.00 36.20 22.08
C ALA A 99 3.51 36.50 22.27
N ILE A 100 2.85 37.14 21.32
CA ILE A 100 1.42 37.49 21.38
C ILE A 100 0.66 36.59 20.42
N ASP A 101 -0.33 35.86 20.95
CA ASP A 101 -1.16 34.93 20.18
C ASP A 101 -1.87 35.59 18.99
N PHE A 102 -2.30 36.85 19.13
CA PHE A 102 -2.89 37.64 18.05
C PHE A 102 -2.00 37.74 16.80
N ASN A 103 -0.68 37.88 16.95
CA ASN A 103 0.21 37.96 15.80
C ASN A 103 0.35 36.64 15.06
N SER A 104 0.30 35.52 15.79
CA SER A 104 0.28 34.19 15.20
C SER A 104 -1.04 33.91 14.49
N PHE A 105 -2.16 34.35 15.08
CA PHE A 105 -3.47 34.35 14.43
C PHE A 105 -3.44 35.16 13.12
N ARG A 106 -2.94 36.40 13.15
CA ARG A 106 -2.82 37.26 11.96
C ARG A 106 -2.00 36.59 10.85
N ALA A 107 -0.88 35.96 11.19
CA ALA A 107 -0.04 35.25 10.23
C ALA A 107 -0.79 34.08 9.57
N LEU A 108 -1.49 33.26 10.36
CA LEU A 108 -2.30 32.14 9.83
C LEU A 108 -3.47 32.63 8.97
N VAL A 109 -4.12 33.73 9.35
CA VAL A 109 -5.20 34.32 8.53
C VAL A 109 -4.69 34.80 7.19
N GLU A 110 -3.51 35.41 7.16
CA GLU A 110 -2.89 35.87 5.92
C GLU A 110 -2.44 34.70 5.03
N GLU A 111 -1.83 33.66 5.62
CA GLU A 111 -1.51 32.41 4.93
C GLU A 111 -2.78 31.77 4.33
N GLY A 112 -3.86 31.68 5.12
CA GLY A 112 -5.14 31.17 4.65
C GLY A 112 -5.71 31.97 3.49
N ARG A 113 -5.56 33.30 3.51
CA ARG A 113 -5.98 34.20 2.42
C ARG A 113 -5.18 33.95 1.14
N GLU A 114 -3.86 33.85 1.25
CA GLU A 114 -2.96 33.59 0.12
C GLU A 114 -3.24 32.22 -0.53
N VAL A 115 -3.41 31.19 0.30
CA VAL A 115 -3.72 29.83 -0.15
C VAL A 115 -5.10 29.77 -0.82
N LEU A 116 -6.10 30.47 -0.28
CA LEU A 116 -7.42 30.56 -0.89
C LEU A 116 -7.36 31.28 -2.25
N ALA A 117 -6.60 32.38 -2.34
CA ALA A 117 -6.38 33.10 -3.60
C ALA A 117 -5.62 32.27 -4.64
N ALA A 118 -4.75 31.35 -4.19
CA ALA A 118 -4.02 30.41 -5.05
C ALA A 118 -4.87 29.23 -5.56
N GLY A 119 -6.13 29.11 -5.12
CA GLY A 119 -7.06 28.08 -5.58
C GLY A 119 -6.95 26.74 -4.84
N ASP A 120 -6.40 26.73 -3.62
CA ASP A 120 -6.40 25.55 -2.74
C ASP A 120 -7.32 25.75 -1.52
N PRO A 121 -8.66 25.63 -1.69
CA PRO A 121 -9.60 25.85 -0.60
C PRO A 121 -9.47 24.80 0.51
N GLY A 122 -8.92 23.62 0.20
CA GLY A 122 -8.68 22.54 1.18
C GLY A 122 -7.65 22.96 2.22
N HIS A 123 -6.48 23.39 1.75
CA HIS A 123 -5.42 23.85 2.64
C HIS A 123 -5.78 25.18 3.33
N ALA A 124 -6.43 26.12 2.63
CA ALA A 124 -6.89 27.37 3.22
C ALA A 124 -7.82 27.13 4.43
N ARG A 125 -8.77 26.19 4.30
CA ARG A 125 -9.67 25.78 5.37
C ARG A 125 -8.92 25.24 6.59
N GLU A 126 -7.90 24.42 6.39
CA GLU A 126 -7.10 23.85 7.49
C GLU A 126 -6.35 24.94 8.28
N VAL A 127 -5.70 25.85 7.56
CA VAL A 127 -4.96 26.98 8.15
C VAL A 127 -5.92 27.92 8.89
N LEU A 128 -7.05 28.29 8.28
CA LEU A 128 -8.06 29.17 8.90
C LEU A 128 -8.73 28.51 10.12
N ASN A 129 -8.95 27.19 10.11
CA ASN A 129 -9.42 26.47 11.28
C ASN A 129 -8.42 26.51 12.43
N ARG A 130 -7.12 26.35 12.14
CA ARG A 130 -6.07 26.50 13.16
C ARG A 130 -6.07 27.91 13.74
N ALA A 131 -6.23 28.94 12.91
CA ALA A 131 -6.30 30.33 13.36
C ALA A 131 -7.51 30.55 14.29
N LEU A 132 -8.71 30.14 13.85
CA LEU A 132 -9.94 30.29 14.65
C LEU A 132 -9.92 29.46 15.93
N GLY A 133 -9.24 28.30 15.92
CA GLY A 133 -9.04 27.45 17.10
C GLY A 133 -8.16 28.06 18.19
N MET A 134 -7.46 29.16 17.91
CA MET A 134 -6.72 29.91 18.93
C MET A 134 -7.65 30.71 19.85
N TRP A 135 -8.90 30.94 19.44
CA TRP A 135 -9.85 31.77 20.18
C TRP A 135 -10.56 30.99 21.28
N GLN A 136 -10.56 31.55 22.49
CA GLN A 136 -11.23 30.98 23.66
C GLN A 136 -12.23 31.98 24.25
N GLY A 137 -13.37 32.15 23.58
CA GLY A 137 -14.39 33.13 23.94
C GLY A 137 -14.17 34.49 23.25
N SER A 138 -14.66 35.57 23.87
CA SER A 138 -14.51 36.93 23.35
C SER A 138 -13.15 37.54 23.71
N ALA A 139 -12.63 38.44 22.88
CA ALA A 139 -11.38 39.15 23.12
C ALA A 139 -11.38 39.85 24.49
N LEU A 140 -10.34 39.58 25.29
CA LEU A 140 -10.15 40.08 26.65
C LEU A 140 -11.32 39.81 27.60
N ALA A 141 -11.98 38.65 27.51
CA ALA A 141 -13.22 38.33 28.25
C ALA A 141 -13.13 38.52 29.78
N ASN A 142 -11.94 38.40 30.38
CA ASN A 142 -11.72 38.54 31.83
C ASN A 142 -11.13 39.91 32.24
N VAL A 143 -11.15 40.91 31.36
CA VAL A 143 -10.68 42.27 31.61
C VAL A 143 -11.86 43.21 31.60
N ASP A 144 -11.97 44.07 32.62
CA ASP A 144 -12.89 45.21 32.61
C ASP A 144 -12.30 46.29 31.69
N ARG A 145 -12.93 46.55 30.55
CA ARG A 145 -12.38 47.34 29.43
C ARG A 145 -12.86 48.79 29.47
N GLY A 146 -11.96 49.71 29.20
CA GLY A 146 -12.24 51.12 28.92
C GLY A 146 -12.35 51.36 27.44
N GLU A 147 -12.50 52.62 27.05
CA GLU A 147 -12.75 52.99 25.66
C GLU A 147 -11.65 52.50 24.71
N LEU A 148 -10.37 52.54 25.12
CA LEU A 148 -9.25 52.12 24.28
C LEU A 148 -9.21 50.60 24.14
N LEU A 149 -9.37 49.85 25.25
CA LEU A 149 -9.40 48.39 25.19
C LEU A 149 -10.66 47.85 24.51
N GLU A 150 -11.80 48.53 24.62
CA GLU A 150 -13.03 48.17 23.91
C GLU A 150 -12.87 48.34 22.40
N ALA A 151 -12.21 49.41 21.95
CA ALA A 151 -11.88 49.62 20.55
C ALA A 151 -10.97 48.50 20.01
N HIS A 152 -9.93 48.12 20.75
CA HIS A 152 -9.06 47.00 20.38
C HIS A 152 -9.78 45.66 20.39
N ALA A 153 -10.61 45.38 21.42
CA ALA A 153 -11.39 44.14 21.48
C ALA A 153 -12.35 44.03 20.30
N THR A 154 -13.01 45.14 19.94
CA THR A 154 -13.86 45.24 18.74
C THR A 154 -13.07 44.95 17.47
N GLU A 155 -11.89 45.57 17.30
CA GLU A 155 -11.03 45.32 16.14
C GLU A 155 -10.59 43.84 16.05
N LEU A 156 -10.28 43.21 17.18
CA LEU A 156 -9.93 41.79 17.24
C LEU A 156 -11.12 40.91 16.82
N GLU A 157 -12.33 41.16 17.33
CA GLU A 157 -13.53 40.42 16.95
C GLU A 157 -13.90 40.62 15.47
N GLU A 158 -13.70 41.81 14.92
CA GLU A 158 -13.86 42.07 13.49
C GLU A 158 -12.87 41.25 12.65
N ARG A 159 -11.61 41.15 13.08
CA ARG A 159 -10.61 40.28 12.42
C ARG A 159 -10.98 38.81 12.53
N ARG A 160 -11.54 38.37 13.67
CA ARG A 160 -12.08 37.01 13.84
C ARG A 160 -13.19 36.74 12.85
N LEU A 161 -14.12 37.68 12.72
CA LEU A 161 -15.24 37.56 11.80
C LEU A 161 -14.76 37.42 10.36
N ARG A 162 -13.81 38.26 9.91
CA ARG A 162 -13.22 38.13 8.57
C ARG A 162 -12.56 36.77 8.33
N ALA A 163 -11.85 36.23 9.32
CA ALA A 163 -11.24 34.89 9.21
C ALA A 163 -12.30 33.79 9.07
N LEU A 164 -13.39 33.90 9.83
CA LEU A 164 -14.54 33.01 9.75
C LEU A 164 -15.22 33.08 8.38
N GLU A 165 -15.39 34.29 7.85
CA GLU A 165 -15.94 34.51 6.52
C GLU A 165 -15.09 33.89 5.41
N MET A 166 -13.76 33.99 5.49
CA MET A 166 -12.86 33.33 4.55
C MET A 166 -12.92 31.81 4.66
N ARG A 167 -13.07 31.27 5.89
CA ARG A 167 -13.22 29.82 6.07
C ARG A 167 -14.53 29.32 5.47
N VAL A 168 -15.63 30.07 5.67
CA VAL A 168 -16.93 29.77 5.05
C VAL A 168 -16.84 29.79 3.52
N GLU A 169 -16.10 30.73 2.94
CA GLU A 169 -15.85 30.77 1.50
C GLU A 169 -15.07 29.52 1.02
N ALA A 170 -14.02 29.12 1.74
CA ALA A 170 -13.28 27.90 1.44
C ALA A 170 -14.17 26.64 1.54
N ASP A 171 -15.01 26.55 2.58
CA ASP A 171 -15.98 25.47 2.78
C ASP A 171 -17.03 25.45 1.65
N PHE A 172 -17.44 26.62 1.14
CA PHE A 172 -18.32 26.71 -0.04
C PHE A 172 -17.65 26.21 -1.31
N GLN A 173 -16.38 26.53 -1.56
CA GLN A 173 -15.65 26.01 -2.73
C GLN A 173 -15.43 24.50 -2.65
N LEU A 174 -15.40 23.93 -1.44
CA LEU A 174 -15.31 22.48 -1.19
C LEU A 174 -16.66 21.76 -1.22
N GLY A 175 -17.78 22.46 -1.47
CA GLY A 175 -19.11 21.85 -1.51
C GLY A 175 -19.70 21.49 -0.14
N ARG A 176 -19.12 21.97 0.96
CA ARG A 176 -19.52 21.63 2.35
C ARG A 176 -20.71 22.46 2.87
N HIS A 177 -21.64 22.81 1.99
CA HIS A 177 -22.75 23.72 2.32
C HIS A 177 -23.68 23.18 3.42
N HIS A 178 -23.86 21.85 3.50
CA HIS A 178 -24.73 21.24 4.49
C HIS A 178 -24.19 21.36 5.92
N GLU A 179 -22.88 21.13 6.08
CA GLU A 179 -22.15 21.17 7.36
C GLU A 179 -22.17 22.58 7.98
N LEU A 180 -22.19 23.62 7.15
CA LEU A 180 -22.18 25.03 7.59
C LEU A 180 -23.52 25.56 8.11
N ASN A 181 -24.64 24.91 7.80
CA ASN A 181 -25.97 25.44 8.12
C ASN A 181 -26.17 25.71 9.62
N GLY A 182 -25.67 24.84 10.49
CA GLY A 182 -25.81 25.00 11.94
C GLY A 182 -25.04 26.20 12.47
N GLU A 183 -23.77 26.33 12.06
CA GLU A 183 -22.89 27.41 12.49
C GLU A 183 -23.35 28.77 11.95
N LEU A 184 -23.74 28.85 10.67
CA LEU A 184 -24.26 30.08 10.06
C LEU A 184 -25.57 30.54 10.70
N LYS A 185 -26.45 29.61 11.14
CA LYS A 185 -27.65 29.96 11.91
C LYS A 185 -27.30 30.59 13.26
N ALA A 186 -26.32 30.04 13.97
CA ALA A 186 -25.86 30.59 15.25
C ALA A 186 -25.25 32.00 15.07
N LEU A 187 -24.44 32.20 14.03
CA LEU A 187 -23.84 33.50 13.71
C LEU A 187 -24.88 34.54 13.32
N ALA A 188 -25.85 34.17 12.48
CA ALA A 188 -26.95 35.05 12.07
C ALA A 188 -27.81 35.49 13.26
N ALA A 189 -28.04 34.60 14.23
CA ALA A 189 -28.75 34.92 15.46
C ALA A 189 -27.95 35.87 16.37
N ALA A 190 -26.63 35.68 16.46
CA ALA A 190 -25.74 36.56 17.23
C ALA A 190 -25.51 37.94 16.58
N ARG A 191 -25.75 38.04 15.27
CA ARG A 191 -25.59 39.27 14.48
C ARG A 191 -26.82 39.54 13.61
N PRO A 192 -27.97 39.93 14.20
CA PRO A 192 -29.24 40.04 13.49
C PRO A 192 -29.22 41.00 12.30
N LEU A 193 -28.43 42.08 12.36
CA LEU A 193 -28.36 43.12 11.32
C LEU A 193 -27.24 42.89 10.28
N HIS A 194 -26.45 41.83 10.40
CA HIS A 194 -25.27 41.65 9.54
C HIS A 194 -25.60 40.92 8.22
N GLU A 195 -25.94 41.70 7.20
CA GLU A 195 -26.41 41.19 5.90
C GLU A 195 -25.53 40.11 5.27
N GLY A 196 -24.19 40.24 5.34
CA GLY A 196 -23.26 39.28 4.74
C GLY A 196 -23.34 37.86 5.32
N ILE A 197 -23.64 37.71 6.62
CA ILE A 197 -23.79 36.41 7.29
C ILE A 197 -25.11 35.78 6.85
N HIS A 198 -26.18 36.57 6.80
CA HIS A 198 -27.48 36.12 6.30
C HIS A 198 -27.42 35.73 4.83
N ALA A 199 -26.68 36.46 3.99
CA ALA A 199 -26.45 36.10 2.59
C ALA A 199 -25.79 34.71 2.46
N LYS A 200 -24.74 34.45 3.25
CA LYS A 200 -24.06 33.14 3.30
C LYS A 200 -25.00 32.03 3.80
N LEU A 201 -25.81 32.30 4.83
CA LEU A 201 -26.79 31.35 5.34
C LEU A 201 -27.88 31.04 4.29
N MET A 202 -28.39 32.05 3.60
CA MET A 202 -29.35 31.88 2.49
C MET A 202 -28.76 30.98 1.39
N LEU A 203 -27.51 31.24 0.99
CA LEU A 203 -26.83 30.45 -0.05
C LEU A 203 -26.59 28.99 0.39
N ALA A 204 -26.14 28.77 1.62
CA ALA A 204 -25.92 27.43 2.18
C ALA A 204 -27.21 26.60 2.23
N LEU A 205 -28.31 27.21 2.70
CA LEU A 205 -29.63 26.58 2.76
C LEU A 205 -30.17 26.27 1.35
N HIS A 206 -30.02 27.18 0.40
CA HIS A 206 -30.40 26.96 -1.00
C HIS A 206 -29.65 25.79 -1.62
N ARG A 207 -28.31 25.77 -1.53
CA ARG A 207 -27.46 24.68 -2.04
C ARG A 207 -27.68 23.34 -1.32
N SER A 208 -28.29 23.36 -0.13
CA SER A 208 -28.74 22.17 0.60
C SER A 208 -30.17 21.72 0.22
N GLY A 209 -30.78 22.29 -0.82
CA GLY A 209 -32.15 22.00 -1.25
C GLY A 209 -33.24 22.63 -0.38
N ARG A 210 -32.89 23.47 0.61
CA ARG A 210 -33.82 24.08 1.59
C ARG A 210 -34.20 25.51 1.20
N ARG A 211 -34.59 25.70 -0.06
CA ARG A 211 -34.89 27.02 -0.66
C ARG A 211 -35.95 27.82 0.12
N GLY A 212 -36.98 27.17 0.66
CA GLY A 212 -38.01 27.84 1.47
C GLY A 212 -37.45 28.46 2.76
N GLU A 213 -36.51 27.77 3.42
CA GLU A 213 -35.84 28.31 4.61
C GLU A 213 -34.89 29.45 4.25
N ALA A 214 -34.19 29.38 3.11
CA ALA A 214 -33.35 30.47 2.63
C ALA A 214 -34.16 31.77 2.42
N LEU A 215 -35.34 31.68 1.80
CA LEU A 215 -36.20 32.86 1.60
C LEU A 215 -36.78 33.38 2.93
N LYS A 216 -37.04 32.48 3.90
CA LYS A 216 -37.45 32.90 5.25
C LYS A 216 -36.37 33.75 5.94
N VAL A 217 -35.10 33.37 5.83
CA VAL A 217 -33.96 34.14 6.37
C VAL A 217 -33.95 35.57 5.83
N PHE A 218 -34.18 35.76 4.52
CA PHE A 218 -34.30 37.09 3.92
C PHE A 218 -35.42 37.93 4.56
N HIS A 219 -36.61 37.33 4.71
CA HIS A 219 -37.75 38.04 5.27
C HIS A 219 -37.55 38.42 6.73
N ASP A 220 -36.95 37.52 7.53
CA ASP A 220 -36.65 37.78 8.92
C ASP A 220 -35.59 38.90 9.06
N LEU A 221 -34.52 38.89 8.24
CA LEU A 221 -33.53 39.96 8.22
C LEU A 221 -34.13 41.31 7.78
N ARG A 222 -34.94 41.31 6.71
CA ARG A 222 -35.60 42.53 6.22
C ARG A 222 -36.44 43.18 7.31
N ARG A 223 -37.22 42.39 8.06
CA ARG A 223 -38.01 42.90 9.19
C ARG A 223 -37.10 43.58 10.22
N HIS A 224 -36.01 42.92 10.65
CA HIS A 224 -35.09 43.53 11.62
C HIS A 224 -34.43 44.83 11.11
N LEU A 225 -33.99 44.89 9.84
CA LEU A 225 -33.38 46.10 9.27
C LEU A 225 -34.37 47.27 9.18
N VAL A 226 -35.62 46.99 8.80
CA VAL A 226 -36.66 48.01 8.74
C VAL A 226 -37.06 48.47 10.13
N ASP A 227 -37.25 47.55 11.07
CA ASP A 227 -37.71 47.87 12.43
C ASP A 227 -36.63 48.61 13.25
N GLU A 228 -35.36 48.22 13.14
CA GLU A 228 -34.26 48.79 13.94
C GLU A 228 -33.57 49.99 13.27
N LEU A 229 -33.41 49.98 11.94
CA LEU A 229 -32.65 51.00 11.21
C LEU A 229 -33.49 51.81 10.21
N GLY A 230 -34.73 51.40 9.92
CA GLY A 230 -35.54 52.01 8.87
C GLY A 230 -34.99 51.78 7.46
N LEU A 231 -34.13 50.78 7.27
CA LEU A 231 -33.42 50.50 6.03
C LEU A 231 -33.97 49.24 5.35
N GLU A 232 -33.99 49.26 4.02
CA GLU A 232 -34.23 48.05 3.21
C GLU A 232 -32.92 47.27 3.02
N PRO A 233 -32.97 45.93 2.81
CA PRO A 233 -31.78 45.14 2.56
C PRO A 233 -30.99 45.62 1.35
N GLY A 234 -29.67 45.51 1.41
CA GLY A 234 -28.76 45.96 0.37
C GLY A 234 -28.94 45.24 -0.98
N PRO A 235 -28.38 45.82 -2.06
CA PRO A 235 -28.58 45.32 -3.43
C PRO A 235 -28.01 43.91 -3.66
N GLU A 236 -26.98 43.50 -2.92
CA GLU A 236 -26.43 42.13 -3.00
C GLU A 236 -27.42 41.09 -2.49
N LEU A 237 -28.03 41.34 -1.33
CA LEU A 237 -29.00 40.43 -0.74
C LEU A 237 -30.30 40.36 -1.55
N GLN A 238 -30.76 41.51 -2.06
CA GLN A 238 -31.92 41.57 -2.97
C GLN A 238 -31.67 40.83 -4.30
N ARG A 239 -30.43 40.87 -4.83
CA ARG A 239 -30.05 40.07 -6.01
C ARG A 239 -30.07 38.58 -5.70
N LEU A 240 -29.50 38.16 -4.57
CA LEU A 240 -29.50 36.77 -4.14
C LEU A 240 -30.93 36.23 -3.99
N GLN A 241 -31.84 36.99 -3.37
CA GLN A 241 -33.26 36.62 -3.27
C GLN A 241 -33.90 36.44 -4.64
N ARG A 242 -33.68 37.38 -5.58
CA ARG A 242 -34.23 37.32 -6.94
C ARG A 242 -33.71 36.12 -7.73
N SER A 243 -32.40 35.87 -7.71
CA SER A 243 -31.80 34.70 -8.35
C SER A 243 -32.33 33.40 -7.74
N MET A 244 -32.51 33.34 -6.42
CA MET A 244 -33.15 32.20 -5.77
C MET A 244 -34.58 32.03 -6.26
N LEU A 245 -35.40 33.08 -6.32
CA LEU A 245 -36.79 33.01 -6.82
C LEU A 245 -36.87 32.58 -8.29
N ALA A 246 -35.92 32.99 -9.12
CA ALA A 246 -35.84 32.60 -10.54
C ALA A 246 -35.37 31.16 -10.75
N GLY A 247 -34.78 30.50 -9.74
CA GLY A 247 -34.15 29.20 -9.92
C GLY A 247 -32.89 29.28 -10.78
N ASP A 248 -32.12 30.35 -10.59
CA ASP A 248 -30.90 30.65 -11.34
C ASP A 248 -29.82 29.56 -11.13
N PRO A 249 -29.42 28.81 -12.17
CA PRO A 249 -28.41 27.75 -12.07
C PRO A 249 -27.03 28.24 -11.62
N SER A 250 -26.76 29.56 -11.68
CA SER A 250 -25.49 30.12 -11.17
C SER A 250 -25.38 30.09 -9.64
N LEU A 251 -26.50 29.90 -8.92
CA LEU A 251 -26.53 29.77 -7.46
C LEU A 251 -26.26 28.35 -6.98
N ASP A 252 -26.41 27.37 -7.86
CA ASP A 252 -26.07 25.98 -7.55
C ASP A 252 -24.59 25.90 -7.18
N PRO A 253 -24.17 24.87 -6.40
CA PRO A 253 -22.75 24.65 -6.20
C PRO A 253 -22.05 24.65 -7.57
N PRO A 254 -20.92 25.36 -7.73
CA PRO A 254 -20.15 25.26 -8.96
C PRO A 254 -20.00 23.77 -9.25
N ALA A 255 -20.42 23.33 -10.44
CA ALA A 255 -20.35 21.94 -10.84
C ALA A 255 -18.98 21.44 -10.40
N ALA A 256 -18.96 20.48 -9.46
CA ALA A 256 -17.76 20.11 -8.74
C ALA A 256 -16.62 20.10 -9.77
N PRO A 257 -15.56 20.91 -9.59
CA PRO A 257 -14.49 20.93 -10.56
C PRO A 257 -14.17 19.46 -10.83
N PRO A 258 -14.17 19.01 -12.11
CA PRO A 258 -13.86 17.63 -12.41
C PRO A 258 -12.65 17.30 -11.57
N PRO A 259 -12.71 16.23 -10.73
CA PRO A 259 -11.72 16.01 -9.68
C PRO A 259 -10.37 16.31 -10.30
N PRO A 260 -9.55 17.21 -9.69
CA PRO A 260 -8.31 17.68 -10.30
C PRO A 260 -7.69 16.44 -10.89
N PRO A 261 -7.37 16.39 -12.21
CA PRO A 261 -6.99 15.15 -12.86
C PRO A 261 -6.05 14.54 -11.86
N ARG A 262 -6.44 13.39 -11.25
CA ARG A 262 -5.61 12.77 -10.22
C ARG A 262 -4.25 12.94 -10.84
N ARG A 263 -3.28 13.59 -10.18
CA ARG A 263 -1.91 13.27 -10.53
C ARG A 263 -1.99 11.77 -10.46
N VAL A 264 -2.09 11.12 -11.62
CA VAL A 264 -2.04 9.70 -11.74
C VAL A 264 -0.60 9.61 -11.33
N GLN A 265 -0.38 9.48 -10.01
CA GLN A 265 0.80 8.84 -9.51
C GLN A 265 0.89 7.68 -10.47
N PRO A 266 1.91 7.65 -11.34
CA PRO A 266 2.01 6.63 -12.36
C PRO A 266 1.62 5.34 -11.67
N PRO A 267 0.62 4.60 -12.19
CA PRO A 267 -0.06 3.54 -11.45
C PRO A 267 1.00 2.78 -10.68
N ALA A 268 0.83 2.70 -9.36
CA ALA A 268 1.87 2.20 -8.48
C ALA A 268 2.45 0.91 -9.11
N PRO A 269 3.78 0.78 -9.20
CA PRO A 269 4.41 -0.34 -9.86
C PRO A 269 3.71 -1.65 -9.49
N PRO A 270 3.28 -2.49 -10.47
CA PRO A 270 2.58 -3.72 -10.15
C PRO A 270 3.42 -4.55 -9.18
N ALA A 271 2.78 -5.10 -8.14
CA ALA A 271 3.44 -5.93 -7.12
C ALA A 271 2.64 -7.22 -6.95
N GLN A 272 2.66 -8.07 -7.98
CA GLN A 272 1.76 -9.21 -8.11
C GLN A 272 2.37 -10.55 -7.71
N LEU A 273 3.60 -10.56 -7.17
CA LEU A 273 4.24 -11.80 -6.75
C LEU A 273 3.40 -12.49 -5.66
N PRO A 274 3.16 -13.80 -5.77
CA PRO A 274 2.61 -14.58 -4.67
C PRO A 274 3.48 -14.47 -3.41
N ARG A 275 2.92 -14.89 -2.27
CA ARG A 275 3.69 -14.93 -1.02
C ARG A 275 4.93 -15.80 -1.18
N ASP A 276 6.05 -15.33 -0.61
CA ASP A 276 7.27 -16.12 -0.57
C ASP A 276 7.10 -17.36 0.31
N THR A 277 7.86 -18.41 0.02
CA THR A 277 7.88 -19.66 0.78
C THR A 277 8.80 -19.47 1.98
N VAL A 278 8.22 -19.28 3.17
CA VAL A 278 8.94 -18.97 4.42
C VAL A 278 9.99 -20.04 4.78
N ASP A 279 9.73 -21.28 4.41
CA ASP A 279 10.57 -22.46 4.66
C ASP A 279 11.44 -22.85 3.45
N PHE A 280 11.60 -21.98 2.43
CA PHE A 280 12.40 -22.27 1.23
C PHE A 280 13.84 -22.70 1.58
N THR A 281 14.22 -23.92 1.20
CA THR A 281 15.47 -24.56 1.64
C THR A 281 16.36 -24.98 0.47
N GLY A 282 17.66 -24.75 0.63
CA GLY A 282 18.69 -25.17 -0.32
C GLY A 282 18.74 -24.35 -1.59
N ARG A 283 19.41 -24.88 -2.62
CA ARG A 283 19.49 -24.31 -3.98
C ARG A 283 20.21 -22.96 -4.10
N GLN A 284 21.07 -22.62 -3.13
CA GLN A 284 21.76 -21.32 -3.12
C GLN A 284 22.60 -21.10 -4.37
N THR A 285 23.32 -22.12 -4.84
CA THR A 285 24.14 -22.04 -6.06
C THR A 285 23.29 -21.69 -7.29
N VAL A 286 22.12 -22.31 -7.43
CA VAL A 286 21.19 -22.04 -8.52
C VAL A 286 20.58 -20.65 -8.40
N LEU A 287 20.21 -20.23 -7.19
CA LEU A 287 19.69 -18.88 -6.93
C LEU A 287 20.74 -17.82 -7.30
N ASP A 288 21.99 -18.00 -6.89
CA ASP A 288 23.08 -17.06 -7.17
C ASP A 288 23.41 -17.00 -8.67
N GLU A 289 23.41 -18.15 -9.34
CA GLU A 289 23.60 -18.25 -10.80
C GLU A 289 22.51 -17.45 -11.53
N ILE A 290 21.24 -17.71 -11.22
CA ILE A 290 20.13 -17.02 -11.89
C ILE A 290 20.08 -15.55 -11.48
N ALA A 291 20.30 -15.22 -10.21
CA ALA A 291 20.35 -13.83 -9.76
C ALA A 291 21.45 -13.04 -10.47
N SER A 292 22.57 -13.68 -10.82
CA SER A 292 23.65 -13.09 -11.61
C SER A 292 23.25 -12.90 -13.08
N LEU A 293 22.57 -13.87 -13.69
CA LEU A 293 22.01 -13.74 -15.04
C LEU A 293 20.98 -12.60 -15.12
N LEU A 294 20.17 -12.44 -14.07
CA LEU A 294 19.20 -11.35 -13.92
C LEU A 294 19.86 -10.01 -13.49
N ALA A 295 21.14 -10.02 -13.09
CA ALA A 295 21.89 -8.83 -12.66
C ALA A 295 22.64 -8.13 -13.80
N ALA A 296 22.92 -8.82 -14.92
CA ALA A 296 23.74 -8.36 -16.04
C ALA A 296 23.09 -7.23 -16.89
N TYR A 297 22.45 -6.29 -16.20
CA TYR A 297 21.75 -5.13 -16.70
C TYR A 297 22.75 -4.14 -17.29
N GLY A 298 22.56 -3.74 -18.54
CA GLY A 298 23.36 -2.70 -19.21
C GLY A 298 24.59 -3.19 -19.98
N ASP A 299 25.15 -4.36 -19.62
CA ASP A 299 26.35 -4.91 -20.29
C ASP A 299 26.02 -5.88 -21.44
N THR A 300 24.76 -6.32 -21.56
CA THR A 300 24.29 -7.23 -22.62
C THR A 300 23.14 -6.63 -23.40
N THR A 301 23.11 -6.84 -24.71
CA THR A 301 22.14 -6.23 -25.65
C THR A 301 20.78 -6.95 -25.70
N GLY A 302 20.49 -7.89 -24.78
CA GLY A 302 19.32 -8.77 -24.87
C GLY A 302 18.51 -8.90 -23.58
N LEU A 303 17.21 -9.19 -23.72
CA LEU A 303 16.28 -9.48 -22.62
C LEU A 303 16.73 -10.76 -21.86
N PRO A 304 17.03 -10.70 -20.56
CA PRO A 304 17.29 -11.89 -19.75
C PRO A 304 16.01 -12.74 -19.63
N VAL A 305 16.01 -13.91 -20.26
CA VAL A 305 14.94 -14.91 -20.17
C VAL A 305 15.53 -16.17 -19.55
N VAL A 306 15.00 -16.62 -18.42
CA VAL A 306 15.44 -17.83 -17.73
C VAL A 306 14.27 -18.79 -17.59
N SER A 307 14.46 -20.02 -18.04
CA SER A 307 13.46 -21.09 -17.95
C SER A 307 13.91 -22.16 -16.96
N LEU A 308 13.17 -22.28 -15.86
CA LEU A 308 13.33 -23.31 -14.84
C LEU A 308 12.55 -24.56 -15.26
N VAL A 309 13.28 -25.63 -15.56
CA VAL A 309 12.72 -26.92 -16.00
C VAL A 309 13.06 -28.00 -14.98
N GLY A 310 12.22 -29.02 -14.84
CA GLY A 310 12.48 -30.14 -13.95
C GLY A 310 11.20 -30.90 -13.59
N MET A 311 11.37 -31.99 -12.87
CA MET A 311 10.27 -32.91 -12.56
C MET A 311 9.13 -32.27 -11.74
N PRO A 312 7.92 -32.83 -11.80
CA PRO A 312 6.82 -32.42 -10.93
C PRO A 312 7.21 -32.51 -9.44
N GLY A 313 6.84 -31.49 -8.66
CA GLY A 313 7.13 -31.45 -7.23
C GLY A 313 8.56 -31.05 -6.85
N VAL A 314 9.44 -30.77 -7.82
CA VAL A 314 10.84 -30.35 -7.55
C VAL A 314 10.95 -28.93 -6.98
N GLY A 315 9.86 -28.14 -7.00
CA GLY A 315 9.84 -26.78 -6.44
C GLY A 315 10.20 -25.67 -7.43
N LYS A 316 9.92 -25.84 -8.73
CA LYS A 316 10.15 -24.80 -9.76
C LYS A 316 9.47 -23.48 -9.44
N THR A 317 8.15 -23.52 -9.18
CA THR A 317 7.33 -22.35 -8.81
C THR A 317 7.84 -21.70 -7.53
N ALA A 318 8.12 -22.49 -6.49
CA ALA A 318 8.67 -21.98 -5.24
C ALA A 318 10.03 -21.29 -5.46
N THR A 319 10.91 -21.87 -6.28
CA THR A 319 12.22 -21.30 -6.62
C THR A 319 12.08 -20.00 -7.41
N ALA A 320 11.17 -19.95 -8.39
CA ALA A 320 10.91 -18.75 -9.18
C ALA A 320 10.38 -17.60 -8.32
N ILE A 321 9.40 -17.88 -7.45
CA ILE A 321 8.81 -16.88 -6.55
C ILE A 321 9.85 -16.38 -5.54
N HIS A 322 10.60 -17.28 -4.91
CA HIS A 322 11.64 -16.92 -3.94
C HIS A 322 12.72 -16.05 -4.58
N LEU A 323 13.21 -16.45 -5.76
CA LEU A 323 14.16 -15.65 -6.53
C LEU A 323 13.58 -14.28 -6.91
N ALA A 324 12.30 -14.22 -7.33
CA ALA A 324 11.64 -12.99 -7.71
C ALA A 324 11.53 -12.00 -6.53
N HIS A 325 11.29 -12.48 -5.31
CA HIS A 325 11.37 -11.66 -4.09
C HIS A 325 12.80 -11.21 -3.81
N ALA A 326 13.79 -12.10 -3.93
CA ALA A 326 15.20 -11.78 -3.68
C ALA A 326 15.75 -10.68 -4.61
N VAL A 327 15.33 -10.66 -5.89
CA VAL A 327 15.78 -9.67 -6.88
C VAL A 327 14.84 -8.48 -7.04
N ARG A 328 13.75 -8.42 -6.27
CA ARG A 328 12.67 -7.42 -6.40
C ARG A 328 13.16 -5.97 -6.49
N ALA A 329 14.12 -5.60 -5.65
CA ALA A 329 14.67 -4.24 -5.59
C ALA A 329 15.33 -3.78 -6.92
N ARG A 330 15.69 -4.72 -7.80
CA ARG A 330 16.27 -4.42 -9.13
C ARG A 330 15.21 -4.13 -10.19
N TYR A 331 13.92 -4.27 -9.88
CA TYR A 331 12.84 -4.03 -10.82
C TYR A 331 11.85 -3.03 -10.21
N PRO A 332 12.25 -1.75 -10.08
CA PRO A 332 11.47 -0.73 -9.40
C PRO A 332 10.13 -0.43 -10.09
N ASP A 333 10.04 -0.68 -11.40
CA ASP A 333 8.83 -0.42 -12.18
C ASP A 333 7.82 -1.57 -12.12
N GLY A 334 8.13 -2.64 -11.37
CA GLY A 334 7.15 -3.61 -10.90
C GLY A 334 7.52 -5.07 -11.15
N GLN A 335 6.67 -5.94 -10.63
CA GLN A 335 6.71 -7.39 -10.78
C GLN A 335 5.32 -7.91 -11.15
N LEU A 336 5.25 -8.68 -12.23
CA LEU A 336 4.03 -9.30 -12.74
C LEU A 336 4.13 -10.81 -12.60
N TYR A 337 3.06 -11.43 -12.10
CA TYR A 337 2.95 -12.88 -12.00
C TYR A 337 1.79 -13.36 -12.88
N VAL A 338 2.08 -14.31 -13.76
CA VAL A 338 1.13 -14.84 -14.73
C VAL A 338 1.05 -16.35 -14.58
N PRO A 339 -0.05 -16.89 -14.03
CA PRO A 339 -0.29 -18.32 -13.99
C PRO A 339 -0.71 -18.79 -15.39
N LEU A 340 0.14 -19.54 -16.07
CA LEU A 340 -0.12 -20.10 -17.41
C LEU A 340 -0.85 -21.44 -17.35
N GLY A 341 -0.71 -22.17 -16.23
CA GLY A 341 -1.48 -23.38 -15.96
C GLY A 341 -1.24 -24.50 -16.97
N GLY A 342 -0.02 -24.59 -17.52
CA GLY A 342 0.39 -25.59 -18.50
C GLY A 342 0.11 -27.02 -18.05
N SER A 343 0.05 -27.29 -16.75
CA SER A 343 -0.28 -28.61 -16.21
C SER A 343 -1.77 -28.92 -16.08
N GLN A 344 -2.63 -27.92 -16.29
CA GLN A 344 -4.07 -28.07 -16.26
C GLN A 344 -4.58 -28.56 -17.63
N PRO A 345 -5.77 -29.18 -17.70
CA PRO A 345 -6.35 -29.63 -18.97
C PRO A 345 -6.55 -28.50 -19.98
N ASN A 346 -6.86 -27.30 -19.48
CA ASN A 346 -7.09 -26.09 -20.28
C ASN A 346 -6.08 -25.01 -19.85
N PRO A 347 -4.85 -25.02 -20.39
CA PRO A 347 -3.86 -23.99 -20.09
C PRO A 347 -4.29 -22.63 -20.68
N ALA A 348 -3.87 -21.54 -20.04
CA ALA A 348 -4.22 -20.20 -20.49
C ALA A 348 -3.63 -19.92 -21.88
N THR A 349 -4.42 -19.37 -22.79
CA THR A 349 -3.90 -18.94 -24.09
C THR A 349 -2.99 -17.72 -23.94
N ALA A 350 -2.09 -17.48 -24.90
CA ALA A 350 -1.25 -16.27 -24.91
C ALA A 350 -2.09 -14.98 -24.88
N ALA A 351 -3.29 -14.99 -25.47
CA ALA A 351 -4.20 -13.84 -25.48
C ALA A 351 -4.80 -13.55 -24.10
N GLU A 352 -5.21 -14.59 -23.36
CA GLU A 352 -5.72 -14.48 -21.99
C GLU A 352 -4.62 -14.04 -21.03
N ALA A 353 -3.43 -14.65 -21.14
CA ALA A 353 -2.26 -14.28 -20.33
C ALA A 353 -1.83 -12.83 -20.58
N MET A 354 -1.83 -12.37 -21.84
CA MET A 354 -1.53 -10.97 -22.15
C MET A 354 -2.62 -10.01 -21.65
N GLU A 355 -3.90 -10.39 -21.72
CA GLU A 355 -4.97 -9.58 -21.12
C GLU A 355 -4.80 -9.44 -19.60
N HIS A 356 -4.43 -10.52 -18.92
CA HIS A 356 -4.10 -10.50 -17.49
C HIS A 356 -2.94 -9.54 -17.20
N ILE A 357 -1.87 -9.57 -18.00
CA ILE A 357 -0.74 -8.62 -17.91
C ILE A 357 -1.23 -7.17 -18.09
N LEU A 358 -1.99 -6.89 -19.15
CA LEU A 358 -2.46 -5.54 -19.48
C LEU A 358 -3.38 -4.95 -18.40
N ARG A 359 -4.29 -5.77 -17.86
CA ARG A 359 -5.09 -5.40 -16.69
C ARG A 359 -4.21 -5.14 -15.48
N GLY A 360 -3.19 -5.98 -15.29
CA GLY A 360 -2.23 -5.90 -14.20
C GLY A 360 -1.41 -4.61 -14.16
N ILE A 361 -1.13 -4.02 -15.33
CA ILE A 361 -0.44 -2.72 -15.46
C ILE A 361 -1.41 -1.52 -15.53
N GLY A 362 -2.72 -1.75 -15.34
CA GLY A 362 -3.74 -0.71 -15.24
C GLY A 362 -4.43 -0.32 -16.55
N VAL A 363 -4.29 -1.08 -17.64
CA VAL A 363 -5.05 -0.83 -18.88
C VAL A 363 -6.52 -1.17 -18.65
N ALA A 364 -7.41 -0.22 -18.91
CA ALA A 364 -8.84 -0.45 -18.74
C ALA A 364 -9.35 -1.47 -19.78
N PRO A 365 -10.33 -2.34 -19.45
CA PRO A 365 -10.79 -3.40 -20.35
C PRO A 365 -11.23 -2.92 -21.74
N ARG A 366 -11.78 -1.71 -21.84
CA ARG A 366 -12.20 -1.07 -23.09
C ARG A 366 -11.04 -0.65 -24.01
N ASP A 367 -9.86 -0.45 -23.43
CA ASP A 367 -8.64 0.00 -24.13
C ASP A 367 -7.74 -1.19 -24.51
N ILE A 368 -8.10 -2.41 -24.09
CA ILE A 368 -7.37 -3.63 -24.43
C ILE A 368 -7.74 -4.04 -25.87
N PRO A 369 -6.78 -4.12 -26.81
CA PRO A 369 -7.06 -4.55 -28.17
C PRO A 369 -7.65 -5.97 -28.22
N THR A 370 -8.48 -6.26 -29.21
CA THR A 370 -9.12 -7.58 -29.37
C THR A 370 -8.16 -8.63 -29.93
N THR A 371 -7.10 -8.22 -30.63
CA THR A 371 -6.11 -9.13 -31.24
C THR A 371 -4.89 -9.31 -30.36
N LEU A 372 -4.32 -10.52 -30.34
CA LEU A 372 -3.07 -10.81 -29.62
C LEU A 372 -1.92 -9.90 -30.07
N GLY A 373 -1.82 -9.62 -31.37
CA GLY A 373 -0.80 -8.72 -31.92
C GLY A 373 -0.91 -7.30 -31.36
N GLY A 374 -2.13 -6.75 -31.28
CA GLY A 374 -2.38 -5.43 -30.69
C GLY A 374 -2.06 -5.40 -29.19
N ARG A 375 -2.46 -6.44 -28.45
CA ARG A 375 -2.15 -6.58 -27.01
C ARG A 375 -0.64 -6.67 -26.76
N THR A 376 0.08 -7.44 -27.59
CA THR A 376 1.54 -7.59 -27.54
C THR A 376 2.25 -6.28 -27.82
N ALA A 377 1.83 -5.56 -28.87
CA ALA A 377 2.39 -4.25 -29.21
C ALA A 377 2.21 -3.26 -28.05
N LEU A 378 1.02 -3.21 -27.44
CA LEU A 378 0.73 -2.35 -26.30
C LEU A 378 1.62 -2.66 -25.10
N PHE A 379 1.80 -3.94 -24.76
CA PHE A 379 2.67 -4.36 -23.66
C PHE A 379 4.15 -4.04 -23.93
N ARG A 380 4.63 -4.22 -25.17
CA ARG A 380 6.00 -3.86 -25.56
C ARG A 380 6.25 -2.36 -25.50
N THR A 381 5.28 -1.54 -25.94
CA THR A 381 5.34 -0.09 -25.76
C THR A 381 5.44 0.29 -24.29
N TRP A 382 4.64 -0.34 -23.42
CA TRP A 382 4.70 -0.09 -21.99
C TRP A 382 6.01 -0.57 -21.34
N SER A 383 6.57 -1.71 -21.76
CA SER A 383 7.79 -2.26 -21.15
C SER A 383 9.11 -1.69 -21.71
N SER A 384 9.07 -0.90 -22.79
CA SER A 384 10.25 -0.36 -23.49
C SER A 384 11.26 0.34 -22.58
N ASP A 385 10.79 1.32 -21.79
CA ASP A 385 11.64 2.15 -20.91
C ASP A 385 11.52 1.78 -19.42
N ARG A 386 10.97 0.59 -19.12
CA ARG A 386 10.69 0.16 -17.73
C ARG A 386 11.55 -1.02 -17.30
N ARG A 387 11.79 -1.10 -16.00
CA ARG A 387 12.47 -2.19 -15.31
C ARG A 387 11.48 -3.08 -14.57
N VAL A 388 11.00 -4.10 -15.28
CA VAL A 388 9.92 -4.98 -14.79
C VAL A 388 10.36 -6.43 -14.79
N LEU A 389 10.02 -7.15 -13.72
CA LEU A 389 10.19 -8.60 -13.64
C LEU A 389 8.89 -9.31 -14.01
N LEU A 390 8.95 -10.21 -14.99
CA LEU A 390 7.85 -11.11 -15.34
C LEU A 390 8.13 -12.50 -14.78
N VAL A 391 7.16 -13.08 -14.07
CA VAL A 391 7.16 -14.49 -13.68
C VAL A 391 6.02 -15.20 -14.40
N LEU A 392 6.38 -16.06 -15.35
CA LEU A 392 5.47 -16.89 -16.13
C LEU A 392 5.46 -18.30 -15.55
N ASP A 393 4.45 -18.61 -14.74
CA ASP A 393 4.42 -19.87 -14.00
C ASP A 393 3.67 -20.96 -14.77
N ASP A 394 4.30 -22.12 -14.89
CA ASP A 394 3.80 -23.35 -15.50
C ASP A 394 3.51 -23.19 -17.00
N ALA A 395 4.49 -22.75 -17.78
CA ALA A 395 4.41 -22.66 -19.24
C ALA A 395 4.32 -24.04 -19.90
N ASP A 396 3.47 -24.14 -20.92
CA ASP A 396 3.26 -25.36 -21.71
C ASP A 396 4.08 -25.37 -23.01
N SER A 397 4.21 -24.21 -23.68
CA SER A 397 4.85 -24.12 -24.99
C SER A 397 5.53 -22.78 -25.26
N PRO A 398 6.53 -22.73 -26.16
CA PRO A 398 7.14 -21.46 -26.60
C PRO A 398 6.14 -20.48 -27.19
N GLN A 399 5.13 -20.97 -27.93
CA GLN A 399 4.10 -20.14 -28.59
C GLN A 399 3.20 -19.44 -27.56
N GLN A 400 3.04 -20.02 -26.37
CA GLN A 400 2.34 -19.40 -25.25
C GLN A 400 3.15 -18.25 -24.65
N VAL A 401 4.48 -18.38 -24.61
CA VAL A 401 5.40 -17.49 -23.91
C VAL A 401 5.92 -16.33 -24.78
N GLU A 402 6.26 -16.59 -26.03
CA GLU A 402 6.92 -15.63 -26.93
C GLU A 402 6.14 -14.30 -27.11
N PRO A 403 4.80 -14.30 -27.23
CA PRO A 403 4.01 -13.07 -27.28
C PRO A 403 4.06 -12.28 -25.96
N LEU A 404 4.32 -12.93 -24.83
CA LEU A 404 4.34 -12.33 -23.50
C LEU A 404 5.67 -11.64 -23.17
N LEU A 405 6.68 -11.76 -24.03
CA LEU A 405 7.99 -11.19 -23.79
C LEU A 405 7.98 -9.65 -23.92
N PRO A 406 8.52 -8.92 -22.93
CA PRO A 406 8.60 -7.46 -22.95
C PRO A 406 9.57 -6.95 -24.03
N GLY A 407 9.41 -5.68 -24.39
CA GLY A 407 10.24 -5.03 -25.41
C GLY A 407 11.51 -4.36 -24.87
N GLY A 408 11.53 -3.99 -23.59
CA GLY A 408 12.63 -3.25 -22.98
C GLY A 408 13.78 -4.15 -22.53
N THR A 409 15.02 -3.68 -22.72
CA THR A 409 16.23 -4.32 -22.20
C THR A 409 16.34 -4.25 -20.68
N GLY A 410 15.51 -3.41 -20.05
CA GLY A 410 15.47 -3.29 -18.60
C GLY A 410 14.59 -4.31 -17.88
N CYS A 411 13.86 -5.13 -18.63
CA CYS A 411 12.99 -6.17 -18.09
C CYS A 411 13.74 -7.50 -17.90
N ALA A 412 13.16 -8.43 -17.16
CA ALA A 412 13.60 -9.83 -17.17
C ALA A 412 12.41 -10.78 -17.03
N VAL A 413 12.57 -12.01 -17.51
CA VAL A 413 11.51 -13.03 -17.52
C VAL A 413 12.01 -14.30 -16.87
N LEU A 414 11.32 -14.71 -15.80
CA LEU A 414 11.44 -16.02 -15.17
C LEU A 414 10.27 -16.89 -15.63
N ILE A 415 10.59 -18.07 -16.17
CA ILE A 415 9.60 -19.02 -16.65
C ILE A 415 9.75 -20.31 -15.85
N THR A 416 8.66 -20.88 -15.36
CA THR A 416 8.67 -22.27 -14.89
C THR A 416 7.98 -23.14 -15.93
N ALA A 417 8.57 -24.27 -16.27
CA ALA A 417 8.01 -25.20 -17.25
C ALA A 417 8.30 -26.65 -16.82
N ARG A 418 7.47 -27.58 -17.28
CA ARG A 418 7.68 -29.01 -17.00
C ARG A 418 8.60 -29.67 -18.02
N SER A 419 8.49 -29.25 -19.27
CA SER A 419 9.29 -29.70 -20.40
C SER A 419 10.16 -28.56 -20.92
N LEU A 420 11.15 -28.92 -21.73
CA LEU A 420 12.01 -27.96 -22.41
C LEU A 420 11.19 -27.16 -23.44
N LEU A 421 11.25 -25.83 -23.34
CA LEU A 421 10.61 -24.90 -24.28
C LEU A 421 11.47 -24.73 -25.54
N TYR A 422 11.58 -25.80 -26.33
CA TYR A 422 12.37 -25.84 -27.56
C TYR A 422 11.98 -24.72 -28.53
N GLY A 423 12.95 -23.90 -28.94
CA GLY A 423 12.73 -22.81 -29.89
C GLY A 423 12.45 -21.44 -29.25
N LEU A 424 12.35 -21.34 -27.92
CA LEU A 424 12.29 -20.04 -27.25
C LEU A 424 13.66 -19.34 -27.30
N ARG A 425 13.80 -18.38 -28.22
CA ARG A 425 15.07 -17.71 -28.52
C ARG A 425 15.56 -16.89 -27.32
N GLY A 426 16.85 -16.98 -27.03
CA GLY A 426 17.50 -16.20 -25.96
C GLY A 426 17.20 -16.69 -24.54
N ALA A 427 16.37 -17.72 -24.35
CA ALA A 427 16.10 -18.29 -23.05
C ALA A 427 17.27 -19.17 -22.57
N ARG A 428 17.76 -18.89 -21.37
CA ARG A 428 18.67 -19.79 -20.65
C ARG A 428 17.87 -20.80 -19.85
N THR A 429 18.02 -22.07 -20.19
CA THR A 429 17.37 -23.15 -19.45
C THR A 429 18.23 -23.56 -18.26
N VAL A 430 17.61 -23.62 -17.08
CA VAL A 430 18.21 -24.12 -15.85
C VAL A 430 17.41 -25.33 -15.39
N ALA A 431 18.06 -26.49 -15.38
CA ALA A 431 17.45 -27.74 -14.92
C ALA A 431 17.52 -27.83 -13.39
N LEU A 432 16.36 -27.82 -12.74
CA LEU A 432 16.23 -27.99 -11.30
C LEU A 432 16.21 -29.48 -10.94
N GLY A 433 17.27 -29.93 -10.26
CA GLY A 433 17.33 -31.24 -9.63
C GLY A 433 16.64 -31.32 -8.27
N CYS A 434 16.53 -32.53 -7.73
CA CYS A 434 16.14 -32.80 -6.35
C CYS A 434 17.14 -32.23 -5.34
N LEU A 435 16.70 -32.07 -4.08
CA LEU A 435 17.57 -31.65 -2.98
C LEU A 435 18.57 -32.75 -2.62
N SER A 436 19.76 -32.33 -2.21
CA SER A 436 20.72 -33.23 -1.56
C SER A 436 20.18 -33.76 -0.24
N THR A 437 20.77 -34.84 0.30
CA THR A 437 20.39 -35.37 1.62
C THR A 437 20.50 -34.31 2.72
N ALA A 438 21.51 -33.45 2.65
CA ALA A 438 21.70 -32.36 3.60
C ALA A 438 20.60 -31.29 3.49
N GLU A 439 20.31 -30.80 2.28
CA GLU A 439 19.25 -29.80 2.06
C GLU A 439 17.86 -30.36 2.37
N GLY A 440 17.59 -31.61 2.01
CA GLY A 440 16.34 -32.28 2.34
C GLY A 440 16.16 -32.48 3.85
N GLY A 441 17.25 -32.77 4.56
CA GLY A 441 17.25 -32.85 6.02
C GLY A 441 16.93 -31.49 6.65
N GLN A 442 17.53 -30.42 6.14
CA GLN A 442 17.24 -29.04 6.58
C GLN A 442 15.76 -28.66 6.34
N LEU A 443 15.20 -29.04 5.20
CA LEU A 443 13.78 -28.80 4.90
C LEU A 443 12.90 -29.53 5.92
N LEU A 444 13.20 -30.80 6.19
CA LEU A 444 12.47 -31.58 7.19
C LEU A 444 12.59 -30.94 8.58
N THR A 445 13.79 -30.53 8.99
CA THR A 445 14.04 -29.82 10.26
C THR A 445 13.21 -28.55 10.39
N ARG A 446 13.01 -27.78 9.32
CA ARG A 446 12.15 -26.59 9.37
C ARG A 446 10.68 -26.91 9.56
N LEU A 447 10.23 -28.04 9.00
CA LEU A 447 8.84 -28.49 9.11
C LEU A 447 8.51 -29.09 10.47
N ILE A 448 9.41 -29.94 11.00
CA ILE A 448 9.13 -30.75 12.19
C ILE A 448 9.89 -30.31 13.45
N GLY A 449 10.84 -29.39 13.32
CA GLY A 449 11.65 -28.86 14.42
C GLY A 449 12.93 -29.64 14.70
N ARG A 450 13.97 -28.91 15.14
CA ARG A 450 15.31 -29.45 15.45
C ARG A 450 15.31 -30.54 16.52
N GLU A 451 14.50 -30.38 17.55
CA GLU A 451 14.38 -31.34 18.67
C GLU A 451 14.15 -32.78 18.17
N TRP A 452 13.32 -32.94 17.13
CA TRP A 452 12.96 -34.24 16.57
C TRP A 452 13.99 -34.74 15.56
N THR A 453 14.52 -33.84 14.72
CA THR A 453 15.50 -34.24 13.70
C THR A 453 16.86 -34.59 14.28
N ASP A 454 17.27 -33.88 15.33
CA ASP A 454 18.59 -34.06 15.97
C ASP A 454 18.61 -35.33 16.84
N ALA A 455 17.44 -35.79 17.31
CA ALA A 455 17.30 -37.03 18.05
C ALA A 455 17.44 -38.29 17.15
N GLU A 456 17.09 -38.20 15.86
CA GLU A 456 17.13 -39.33 14.93
C GLU A 456 17.73 -38.95 13.54
N PRO A 457 19.02 -38.55 13.46
CA PRO A 457 19.61 -38.01 12.23
C PRO A 457 19.67 -39.04 11.10
N GLU A 458 19.88 -40.33 11.41
CA GLU A 458 19.85 -41.39 10.40
C GLU A 458 18.45 -41.61 9.81
N ALA A 459 17.42 -41.49 10.66
CA ALA A 459 16.02 -41.61 10.24
C ALA A 459 15.62 -40.43 9.34
N VAL A 460 16.09 -39.22 9.64
CA VAL A 460 15.93 -38.05 8.77
C VAL A 460 16.54 -38.30 7.39
N ALA A 461 17.78 -38.81 7.34
CA ALA A 461 18.41 -39.16 6.08
C ALA A 461 17.64 -40.24 5.31
N ASP A 462 17.02 -41.19 6.03
CA ASP A 462 16.15 -42.22 5.46
C ASP A 462 14.85 -41.65 4.87
N VAL A 463 14.22 -40.67 5.53
CA VAL A 463 13.05 -39.93 4.98
C VAL A 463 13.43 -39.27 3.66
N VAL A 464 14.56 -38.56 3.62
CA VAL A 464 15.01 -37.85 2.42
C VAL A 464 15.36 -38.82 1.29
N ARG A 465 15.99 -39.97 1.61
CA ARG A 465 16.25 -41.05 0.63
C ARG A 465 14.97 -41.66 0.09
N LEU A 466 13.98 -41.90 0.95
CA LEU A 466 12.67 -42.42 0.54
C LEU A 466 11.95 -41.45 -0.40
N ALA A 467 12.04 -40.15 -0.11
CA ALA A 467 11.52 -39.08 -0.96
C ALA A 467 12.38 -38.82 -2.22
N ASP A 468 13.53 -39.50 -2.37
CA ASP A 468 14.51 -39.31 -3.44
C ASP A 468 14.93 -37.82 -3.60
N GLY A 469 14.99 -37.10 -2.48
CA GLY A 469 15.31 -35.68 -2.42
C GLY A 469 14.22 -34.73 -2.95
N LEU A 470 13.03 -35.22 -3.29
CA LEU A 470 11.96 -34.39 -3.86
C LEU A 470 11.32 -33.50 -2.78
N PRO A 471 11.39 -32.15 -2.88
CA PRO A 471 10.84 -31.26 -1.85
C PRO A 471 9.39 -31.54 -1.49
N LEU A 472 8.51 -31.70 -2.49
CA LEU A 472 7.10 -31.97 -2.24
C LEU A 472 6.86 -33.26 -1.44
N ALA A 473 7.64 -34.32 -1.71
CA ALA A 473 7.53 -35.57 -0.99
C ALA A 473 8.10 -35.45 0.44
N ILE A 474 9.20 -34.70 0.63
CA ILE A 474 9.76 -34.41 1.95
C ILE A 474 8.76 -33.62 2.79
N THR A 475 8.15 -32.58 2.23
CA THR A 475 7.16 -31.75 2.93
C THR A 475 6.00 -32.59 3.43
N PHE A 476 5.45 -33.44 2.56
CA PHE A 476 4.36 -34.33 2.94
C PHE A 476 4.76 -35.35 4.02
N LEU A 477 5.93 -35.98 3.89
CA LEU A 477 6.40 -36.92 4.92
C LEU A 477 6.60 -36.19 6.25
N GLY A 478 7.07 -34.94 6.23
CA GLY A 478 7.15 -34.06 7.40
C GLY A 478 5.79 -33.79 8.04
N GLU A 479 4.79 -33.41 7.25
CA GLU A 479 3.41 -33.19 7.73
C GLU A 479 2.83 -34.46 8.37
N ARG A 480 3.06 -35.63 7.78
CA ARG A 480 2.62 -36.91 8.34
C ARG A 480 3.33 -37.24 9.66
N LEU A 481 4.63 -36.96 9.76
CA LEU A 481 5.37 -37.09 11.01
C LEU A 481 4.81 -36.16 12.11
N MET A 482 4.36 -34.96 11.74
CA MET A 482 3.66 -34.05 12.66
C MET A 482 2.30 -34.57 13.11
N ALA A 483 1.50 -35.12 12.19
CA ALA A 483 0.20 -35.68 12.52
C ALA A 483 0.28 -36.91 13.43
N LEU A 484 1.38 -37.67 13.38
CA LEU A 484 1.57 -38.91 14.13
C LEU A 484 2.36 -38.73 15.43
N ARG A 485 2.58 -37.48 15.87
CA ARG A 485 3.22 -37.23 17.17
C ARG A 485 2.45 -37.91 18.32
N PRO A 486 3.15 -38.46 19.33
CA PRO A 486 4.60 -38.37 19.58
C PRO A 486 5.42 -39.57 19.04
N VAL A 487 4.98 -40.29 18.01
CA VAL A 487 5.69 -41.47 17.49
C VAL A 487 7.03 -41.06 16.84
N SER A 488 8.09 -41.84 17.09
CA SER A 488 9.44 -41.62 16.54
C SER A 488 9.49 -41.72 15.01
N ILE A 489 10.45 -41.02 14.38
CA ILE A 489 10.61 -40.98 12.92
C ILE A 489 10.89 -42.39 12.39
N SER A 490 11.79 -43.12 13.07
CA SER A 490 12.13 -44.50 12.71
C SER A 490 10.93 -45.44 12.76
N CYS A 491 10.03 -45.27 13.74
CA CYS A 491 8.84 -46.12 13.85
C CYS A 491 7.85 -45.85 12.71
N VAL A 492 7.63 -44.59 12.35
CA VAL A 492 6.77 -44.23 11.21
C VAL A 492 7.37 -44.74 9.90
N LEU A 493 8.68 -44.60 9.70
CA LEU A 493 9.37 -45.14 8.52
C LEU A 493 9.29 -46.65 8.42
N ALA A 494 9.46 -47.37 9.55
CA ALA A 494 9.31 -48.83 9.58
C ALA A 494 7.91 -49.25 9.12
N LYS A 495 6.86 -48.55 9.57
CA LYS A 495 5.47 -48.78 9.14
C LYS A 495 5.27 -48.53 7.64
N ILE A 496 5.82 -47.44 7.11
CA ILE A 496 5.75 -47.11 5.67
C ILE A 496 6.49 -48.17 4.84
N ARG A 497 7.66 -48.64 5.30
CA ARG A 497 8.43 -49.69 4.64
C ARG A 497 7.73 -51.04 4.68
N SER A 498 7.06 -51.38 5.80
CA SER A 498 6.37 -52.66 5.99
C SER A 498 5.03 -52.76 5.25
N ALA A 499 4.45 -51.66 4.80
CA ALA A 499 3.26 -51.67 3.94
C ALA A 499 3.58 -52.41 2.62
N LYS A 500 3.10 -53.65 2.51
CA LYS A 500 3.10 -54.48 1.30
C LYS A 500 1.78 -54.26 0.55
N GLY A 501 1.80 -53.77 -0.69
CA GLY A 501 0.61 -53.71 -1.55
C GLY A 501 0.50 -52.47 -2.43
N GLN A 502 -0.32 -52.56 -3.48
CA GLN A 502 -0.52 -51.67 -4.65
C GLN A 502 -0.94 -50.20 -4.37
N HIS A 503 -0.69 -49.64 -3.19
CA HIS A 503 -1.28 -48.38 -2.77
C HIS A 503 -0.33 -47.39 -2.08
N ARG A 504 0.98 -47.48 -2.31
CA ARG A 504 1.95 -46.60 -1.64
C ARG A 504 1.79 -45.13 -2.03
N LEU A 505 1.48 -44.81 -3.28
CA LEU A 505 1.18 -43.45 -3.74
C LEU A 505 -0.33 -43.16 -3.68
N SER A 506 -1.19 -44.15 -3.79
CA SER A 506 -2.64 -43.92 -3.67
C SER A 506 -3.11 -43.68 -2.22
N GLU A 507 -2.46 -44.25 -1.20
CA GLU A 507 -2.68 -43.87 0.21
C GLU A 507 -2.16 -42.44 0.50
N LEU A 508 -1.13 -42.01 -0.24
CA LEU A 508 -0.64 -40.63 -0.23
C LEU A 508 -1.64 -39.69 -0.95
N SER A 509 -2.25 -40.13 -2.05
CA SER A 509 -3.31 -39.43 -2.79
C SER A 509 -4.62 -39.29 -1.99
N ALA A 510 -5.01 -40.29 -1.21
CA ALA A 510 -6.19 -40.25 -0.32
C ALA A 510 -6.12 -39.15 0.76
N LEU A 511 -4.93 -38.56 0.96
CA LEU A 511 -4.66 -37.46 1.89
C LEU A 511 -4.52 -36.10 1.18
N GLY A 512 -4.96 -35.98 -0.09
CA GLY A 512 -5.04 -34.70 -0.81
C GLY A 512 -3.76 -34.29 -1.54
N LEU A 513 -2.91 -35.24 -1.93
CA LEU A 513 -1.67 -34.94 -2.63
C LEU A 513 -1.83 -34.75 -4.14
N ASP A 514 -1.52 -33.53 -4.55
CA ASP A 514 -1.36 -33.09 -5.95
C ASP A 514 -0.21 -33.83 -6.69
N LEU A 515 0.66 -34.60 -6.02
CA LEU A 515 1.77 -35.29 -6.71
C LEU A 515 1.29 -36.40 -7.67
N TYR A 516 0.28 -37.18 -7.28
CA TYR A 516 -0.30 -38.21 -8.16
C TYR A 516 -0.96 -37.54 -9.38
N ASP A 517 -1.80 -36.54 -9.14
CA ASP A 517 -2.50 -35.80 -10.19
C ASP A 517 -1.52 -35.06 -11.12
N ARG A 518 -0.43 -34.51 -10.58
CA ARG A 518 0.63 -33.88 -11.40
C ARG A 518 1.39 -34.87 -12.26
N LEU A 519 1.71 -36.06 -11.73
CA LEU A 519 2.33 -37.13 -12.53
C LEU A 519 1.35 -37.68 -13.57
N ASP A 520 0.07 -37.81 -13.21
CA ASP A 520 -0.99 -38.25 -14.11
C ASP A 520 -1.22 -37.27 -15.26
N SER A 521 -1.19 -35.97 -14.99
CA SER A 521 -1.21 -34.94 -16.03
C SER A 521 0.00 -35.03 -16.97
N CYS A 522 1.21 -35.25 -16.45
CA CYS A 522 2.40 -35.48 -17.30
C CYS A 522 2.24 -36.73 -18.17
N PHE A 523 1.74 -37.82 -17.59
CA PHE A 523 1.54 -39.09 -18.29
C PHE A 523 0.50 -38.95 -19.42
N ARG A 524 -0.65 -38.29 -19.16
CA ARG A 524 -1.70 -38.10 -20.16
C ARG A 524 -1.30 -37.23 -21.36
N LYS A 525 -0.27 -36.39 -21.22
CA LYS A 525 0.27 -35.56 -22.31
C LYS A 525 1.16 -36.33 -23.28
N LEU A 526 1.63 -37.50 -22.90
CA LEU A 526 2.37 -38.38 -23.81
C LEU A 526 1.41 -38.96 -24.85
N ASP A 527 1.92 -39.18 -26.07
CA ASP A 527 1.22 -39.99 -27.08
C ASP A 527 1.04 -41.44 -26.58
N GLU A 528 0.11 -42.18 -27.20
CA GLU A 528 -0.23 -43.55 -26.76
C GLU A 528 1.01 -44.47 -26.76
N ASP A 529 1.87 -44.34 -27.76
CA ASP A 529 3.11 -45.10 -27.89
C ASP A 529 4.08 -44.81 -26.72
N ALA A 530 4.30 -43.54 -26.36
CA ALA A 530 5.17 -43.17 -25.26
C ALA A 530 4.58 -43.52 -23.90
N GLN A 531 3.25 -43.48 -23.73
CA GLN A 531 2.57 -43.97 -22.53
C GLN A 531 2.83 -45.46 -22.33
N GLU A 532 2.67 -46.27 -23.38
CA GLU A 532 2.94 -47.70 -23.31
C GLU A 532 4.41 -47.99 -23.01
N CYS A 533 5.31 -47.30 -23.72
CA CYS A 533 6.75 -47.42 -23.50
C CYS A 533 7.14 -47.09 -22.05
N PHE A 534 6.59 -46.02 -21.47
CA PHE A 534 6.80 -45.62 -20.09
C PHE A 534 6.40 -46.73 -19.10
N LEU A 535 5.24 -47.35 -19.30
CA LEU A 535 4.75 -48.44 -18.46
C LEU A 535 5.60 -49.70 -18.59
N ARG A 536 6.04 -50.05 -19.80
CA ARG A 536 6.94 -51.21 -20.05
C ARG A 536 8.32 -50.99 -19.42
N LEU A 537 8.88 -49.79 -19.52
CA LEU A 537 10.18 -49.45 -18.93
C LEU A 537 10.15 -49.51 -17.40
N ALA A 538 9.02 -49.20 -16.75
CA ALA A 538 8.90 -49.29 -15.29
C ALA A 538 9.06 -50.72 -14.74
N LEU A 539 8.81 -51.74 -15.58
CA LEU A 539 8.97 -53.16 -15.25
C LEU A 539 10.43 -53.62 -15.23
N ILE A 540 11.38 -52.80 -15.72
CA ILE A 540 12.80 -53.09 -15.59
C ILE A 540 13.14 -53.23 -14.10
N ARG A 541 13.87 -54.30 -13.76
CA ARG A 541 14.17 -54.68 -12.37
C ARG A 541 14.91 -53.58 -11.61
N HIS A 542 15.84 -52.91 -12.29
CA HIS A 542 16.69 -51.87 -11.73
C HIS A 542 16.19 -50.47 -12.12
N ARG A 543 16.37 -49.51 -11.22
CA ARG A 543 15.97 -48.10 -11.44
C ARG A 543 16.88 -47.38 -12.43
N LEU A 544 18.14 -47.78 -12.49
CA LEU A 544 19.15 -47.33 -13.44
C LEU A 544 19.28 -48.39 -14.53
N PHE A 545 19.22 -47.97 -15.79
CA PHE A 545 19.34 -48.86 -16.93
C PHE A 545 19.97 -48.16 -18.14
N THR A 546 20.59 -48.93 -19.04
CA THR A 546 21.19 -48.41 -20.28
C THR A 546 20.16 -48.31 -21.41
N ALA A 547 20.45 -47.53 -22.45
CA ALA A 547 19.63 -47.49 -23.67
C ALA A 547 19.36 -48.89 -24.26
N GLY A 548 20.35 -49.78 -24.24
CA GLY A 548 20.20 -51.16 -24.72
C GLY A 548 19.26 -52.03 -23.86
N GLN A 549 19.23 -51.81 -22.54
CA GLN A 549 18.25 -52.45 -21.65
C GLN A 549 16.84 -51.91 -21.90
N GLY A 550 16.72 -50.60 -22.15
CA GLY A 550 15.46 -49.98 -22.58
C GLY A 550 14.94 -50.57 -23.89
N ALA A 551 15.82 -50.71 -24.89
CA ALA A 551 15.48 -51.30 -26.19
C ALA A 551 14.91 -52.72 -26.07
N ARG A 552 15.51 -53.56 -25.19
CA ARG A 552 15.00 -54.91 -24.90
C ARG A 552 13.63 -54.89 -24.23
N ALA A 553 13.38 -53.96 -23.30
CA ALA A 553 12.09 -53.83 -22.63
C ALA A 553 10.98 -53.34 -23.57
N LEU A 554 11.35 -52.50 -24.55
CA LEU A 554 10.42 -51.97 -25.54
C LEU A 554 10.21 -52.90 -26.75
N GLY A 555 11.14 -53.83 -26.99
CA GLY A 555 11.11 -54.72 -28.16
C GLY A 555 11.54 -54.03 -29.45
N THR A 556 12.46 -53.06 -29.37
CA THR A 556 12.92 -52.24 -30.51
C THR A 556 14.45 -52.15 -30.57
N ASP A 557 15.00 -51.51 -31.61
CA ASP A 557 16.44 -51.26 -31.71
C ASP A 557 16.90 -50.14 -30.77
N THR A 558 18.21 -50.05 -30.51
CA THR A 558 18.74 -49.10 -29.52
C THR A 558 18.55 -47.63 -29.94
N THR A 559 18.53 -47.33 -31.23
CA THR A 559 18.35 -45.97 -31.74
C THR A 559 16.92 -45.49 -31.52
N THR A 560 15.95 -46.33 -31.88
CA THR A 560 14.52 -46.04 -31.66
C THR A 560 14.19 -45.94 -30.17
N ALA A 561 14.77 -46.83 -29.34
CA ALA A 561 14.62 -46.76 -27.90
C ALA A 561 15.20 -45.47 -27.31
N ASP A 562 16.38 -45.03 -27.76
CA ASP A 562 17.01 -43.79 -27.30
C ASP A 562 16.12 -42.57 -27.58
N VAL A 563 15.46 -42.51 -28.74
CA VAL A 563 14.50 -41.45 -29.08
C VAL A 563 13.32 -41.42 -28.09
N VAL A 564 12.71 -42.57 -27.80
CA VAL A 564 11.60 -42.67 -26.84
C VAL A 564 12.06 -42.30 -25.42
N LEU A 565 13.24 -42.78 -25.01
CA LEU A 565 13.81 -42.46 -23.70
C LEU A 565 14.09 -40.96 -23.57
N MET A 566 14.61 -40.32 -24.61
CA MET A 566 14.82 -38.87 -24.63
C MET A 566 13.50 -38.10 -24.58
N ARG A 567 12.42 -38.55 -25.24
CA ARG A 567 11.08 -37.95 -25.09
C ARG A 567 10.57 -38.01 -23.64
N LEU A 568 10.82 -39.13 -22.95
CA LEU A 568 10.45 -39.27 -21.54
C LEU A 568 11.34 -38.41 -20.62
N VAL A 569 12.60 -38.18 -20.98
CA VAL A 569 13.48 -37.20 -20.31
C VAL A 569 12.97 -35.78 -20.53
N ASP A 570 12.56 -35.43 -21.75
CA ASP A 570 11.98 -34.12 -22.09
C ASP A 570 10.68 -33.85 -21.32
N ALA A 571 9.89 -34.90 -21.06
CA ALA A 571 8.70 -34.86 -20.22
C ALA A 571 9.00 -34.85 -18.69
N SER A 572 10.28 -34.86 -18.30
CA SER A 572 10.76 -35.00 -16.91
C SER A 572 10.23 -36.24 -16.18
N LEU A 573 9.96 -37.32 -16.91
CA LEU A 573 9.53 -38.62 -16.38
C LEU A 573 10.70 -39.62 -16.25
N LEU A 574 11.80 -39.36 -16.95
CA LEU A 574 13.08 -40.04 -16.81
C LEU A 574 14.21 -39.02 -16.61
N GLU A 575 15.32 -39.45 -16.02
CA GLU A 575 16.53 -38.65 -15.91
C GLU A 575 17.68 -39.34 -16.63
N VAL A 576 18.56 -38.55 -17.25
CA VAL A 576 19.87 -39.05 -17.71
C VAL A 576 20.82 -39.04 -16.52
N SER A 577 21.45 -40.18 -16.26
CA SER A 577 22.51 -40.31 -15.25
C SER A 577 23.87 -40.28 -15.94
N GLU A 578 24.80 -39.48 -15.41
CA GLU A 578 26.19 -39.40 -15.89
C GLU A 578 27.12 -40.46 -15.26
N GLU A 579 26.58 -41.53 -14.68
CA GLU A 579 27.42 -42.62 -14.16
C GLU A 579 28.28 -43.24 -15.27
N ARG A 580 29.58 -42.92 -15.24
CA ARG A 580 30.62 -43.30 -16.22
C ARG A 580 30.99 -44.79 -16.22
N ALA A 581 30.13 -45.66 -15.71
CA ALA A 581 30.40 -47.09 -15.72
C ALA A 581 29.98 -47.71 -17.07
N ALA A 582 30.96 -47.88 -17.96
CA ALA A 582 30.92 -48.70 -19.16
C ALA A 582 29.84 -48.34 -20.23
N GLY A 583 30.21 -47.39 -21.11
CA GLY A 583 29.75 -47.35 -22.51
C GLY A 583 28.24 -47.18 -22.74
N GLY A 584 27.77 -45.93 -22.75
CA GLY A 584 26.43 -45.55 -23.18
C GLY A 584 25.75 -44.56 -22.23
N ARG A 585 24.65 -43.93 -22.68
CA ARG A 585 23.82 -43.10 -21.81
C ARG A 585 23.01 -44.00 -20.86
N HIS A 586 23.00 -43.61 -19.59
CA HIS A 586 22.21 -44.28 -18.57
C HIS A 586 20.97 -43.45 -18.26
N TYR A 587 19.84 -44.15 -18.08
CA TYR A 587 18.56 -43.56 -17.76
C TYR A 587 18.13 -44.06 -16.38
N ARG A 588 17.46 -43.19 -15.63
CA ARG A 588 17.02 -43.50 -14.27
C ARG A 588 15.57 -43.09 -14.02
N PHE A 589 14.80 -44.00 -13.42
CA PHE A 589 13.55 -43.64 -12.77
C PHE A 589 13.78 -43.13 -11.35
N ARG A 590 13.16 -41.99 -11.03
CA ARG A 590 12.93 -41.56 -9.66
C ARG A 590 11.89 -42.46 -9.00
N GLU A 591 12.02 -42.69 -7.69
CA GLU A 591 11.16 -43.63 -6.95
C GLU A 591 9.66 -43.29 -7.08
N PRO A 592 9.24 -42.00 -6.91
CA PRO A 592 7.83 -41.65 -7.03
C PRO A 592 7.28 -41.88 -8.44
N VAL A 593 8.07 -41.58 -9.48
CA VAL A 593 7.66 -41.77 -10.88
C VAL A 593 7.51 -43.25 -11.21
N ARG A 594 8.45 -44.09 -10.75
CA ARG A 594 8.38 -45.54 -10.93
C ARG A 594 7.22 -46.16 -10.19
N THR A 595 6.96 -45.73 -8.95
CA THR A 595 5.85 -46.24 -8.16
C THR A 595 4.52 -45.88 -8.83
N TYR A 596 4.37 -44.66 -9.33
CA TYR A 596 3.20 -44.25 -10.13
C TYR A 596 3.03 -45.14 -11.37
N ALA A 597 4.09 -45.37 -12.14
CA ALA A 597 4.04 -46.22 -13.33
C ALA A 597 3.64 -47.66 -12.99
N LEU A 598 4.19 -48.24 -11.92
CA LEU A 598 3.85 -49.59 -11.47
C LEU A 598 2.40 -49.70 -10.96
N GLU A 599 1.87 -48.67 -10.31
CA GLU A 599 0.46 -48.60 -9.91
C GLU A 599 -0.45 -48.57 -11.15
N LYS A 600 -0.11 -47.78 -12.18
CA LYS A 600 -0.84 -47.78 -13.46
C LYS A 600 -0.80 -49.13 -14.17
N VAL A 601 0.35 -49.81 -14.17
CA VAL A 601 0.45 -51.19 -14.71
C VAL A 601 -0.46 -52.15 -13.94
N ALA A 602 -0.52 -52.03 -12.61
CA ALA A 602 -1.38 -52.89 -11.80
C ALA A 602 -2.87 -52.68 -12.10
N VAL A 603 -3.31 -51.42 -12.24
CA VAL A 603 -4.69 -51.06 -12.61
C VAL A 603 -5.03 -51.58 -14.02
N ALA A 604 -4.12 -51.43 -14.98
CA ALA A 604 -4.30 -51.93 -16.34
C ALA A 604 -4.44 -53.47 -16.40
N ARG A 605 -3.73 -54.20 -15.52
CA ARG A 605 -3.82 -55.67 -15.41
C ARG A 605 -5.15 -56.17 -14.85
N THR A 606 -5.88 -55.33 -14.11
CA THR A 606 -7.19 -55.67 -13.52
C THR A 606 -8.39 -55.36 -14.42
N ALA A 607 -8.22 -54.62 -15.53
CA ALA A 607 -9.29 -54.28 -16.47
C ALA A 607 -9.48 -55.38 -17.55
N PRO A 608 -10.69 -55.95 -17.77
CA PRO A 608 -10.92 -57.03 -18.74
C PRO A 608 -10.64 -56.66 -20.20
N SER A 609 -10.73 -55.39 -20.56
CA SER A 609 -10.67 -54.88 -21.94
C SER A 609 -9.26 -54.57 -22.46
N VAL A 610 -8.20 -54.78 -21.67
CA VAL A 610 -6.82 -54.38 -22.02
C VAL A 610 -5.85 -55.57 -22.10
N ARG A 611 -6.34 -56.81 -21.94
CA ARG A 611 -5.52 -58.03 -22.05
C ARG A 611 -4.81 -58.19 -23.42
N HIS A 612 -5.35 -57.58 -24.47
CA HIS A 612 -4.71 -57.57 -25.80
C HIS A 612 -3.57 -56.54 -25.94
N PHE A 613 -3.49 -55.56 -25.04
CA PHE A 613 -2.60 -54.39 -25.12
C PHE A 613 -1.20 -54.64 -24.54
N MET A 614 -1.02 -55.66 -23.68
CA MET A 614 0.27 -55.93 -23.01
C MET A 614 0.95 -57.25 -23.40
N GLY A 615 0.43 -57.96 -24.42
CA GLY A 615 1.06 -59.17 -24.96
C GLY A 615 1.35 -60.26 -23.91
N PHE A 616 0.34 -60.59 -23.09
CA PHE A 616 0.36 -61.76 -22.21
C PHE A 616 -0.49 -62.91 -22.77
#